data_AF-A0A9R1BUD1-F1
#
_entry.id   AF-A0A9R1BUD1-F1
#
_cell.length_a   1.000
_cell.length_b   1.000
_cell.length_c   1.000
_cell.angle_alpha   90.00
_cell.angle_beta   90.00
_cell.angle_gamma   90.00
#
_symmetry.space_group_name_H-M   'P 1'
#
loop_
_entity.id
_entity.type
_entity.pdbx_description
1 polymer ?
#
loop_
_entity_poly.entity_id
_entity_poly.type
_entity_poly.pdbx_seq_one_letter_code
_entity_poly.pdbx_strand_id
1 'polypeptide(L)'
;MIVTLMNFLRACWRPSSNRHARTGSDATGRQDGLLWYKDTGEHVNGDFSMAVVQANNLLEDQCQIESGPLSFLDSGPYGTFVGVYDGHGGPETACYINDNLFNHLKRFASEQNAMSADVLKKAYEATEDGFFSIVTKQWPVKPQIAAVGSCCLVGVICGGMLYVANVGDSRAVLGKHVKATGEVLAVQLSAEHNVSIESVRKELQSMHPEDRHVVVLKHSVWRVKGLIQVCRSIGDAYLKKQEFNREPLYAKFRLREPFNRPILSSEPSICVQPIQPHDEFLIFASDGLWEHLTNQEAVDIVQSSPRSGALGGS
;
A
#
# COMPACT_ATOMS: atom_id res chain seq x y z
N MET A 1 39.92 19.52 -9.16
CA MET A 1 39.24 18.45 -9.91
C MET A 1 37.96 18.12 -9.17
N ILE A 2 36.95 18.92 -9.48
CA ILE A 2 35.59 18.89 -8.94
C ILE A 2 34.73 18.56 -10.17
N VAL A 3 33.65 17.81 -9.96
CA VAL A 3 32.69 17.24 -10.94
C VAL A 3 32.89 15.74 -11.19
N THR A 4 32.53 14.92 -10.19
CA THR A 4 31.97 13.58 -10.42
C THR A 4 31.07 13.16 -9.26
N LEU A 5 30.05 13.95 -8.93
CA LEU A 5 28.97 13.51 -8.03
C LEU A 5 27.71 14.36 -8.22
N MET A 6 26.96 14.13 -9.28
CA MET A 6 25.56 14.56 -9.42
C MET A 6 24.95 13.86 -10.63
N ASN A 7 24.43 12.65 -10.40
CA ASN A 7 23.43 11.98 -11.24
C ASN A 7 22.70 10.95 -10.37
N PHE A 8 21.90 11.46 -9.42
CA PHE A 8 20.87 10.70 -8.70
C PHE A 8 19.53 11.41 -8.92
N LEU A 9 19.13 11.51 -10.18
CA LEU A 9 17.77 11.89 -10.59
C LEU A 9 17.46 11.08 -11.86
N ARG A 10 16.35 10.33 -11.81
CA ARG A 10 15.80 9.37 -12.80
C ARG A 10 16.04 7.89 -12.47
N ALA A 11 15.30 7.41 -11.48
CA ALA A 11 14.90 6.02 -11.38
C ALA A 11 13.46 5.93 -10.82
N CYS A 12 12.55 6.68 -11.42
CA CYS A 12 11.11 6.40 -11.36
C CYS A 12 10.66 6.39 -12.83
N TRP A 13 10.15 5.24 -13.28
CA TRP A 13 9.64 4.94 -14.63
C TRP A 13 10.65 4.74 -15.78
N ARG A 14 11.11 3.49 -15.95
CA ARG A 14 11.19 2.82 -17.27
C ARG A 14 10.96 1.31 -17.11
N PRO A 15 9.89 0.73 -17.69
CA PRO A 15 9.81 -0.72 -17.88
C PRO A 15 10.89 -1.16 -18.87
N SER A 16 11.50 -2.32 -18.60
CA SER A 16 12.48 -2.95 -19.48
C SER A 16 11.94 -3.06 -20.92
N SER A 17 12.71 -2.56 -21.87
CA SER A 17 12.41 -2.63 -23.29
C SER A 17 12.53 -4.05 -23.84
N ASN A 18 11.46 -4.57 -24.45
CA ASN A 18 11.57 -5.27 -25.73
C ASN A 18 10.27 -5.19 -26.57
N ARG A 19 10.29 -4.21 -27.49
CA ARG A 19 9.88 -4.25 -28.91
C ARG A 19 8.42 -4.58 -29.32
N HIS A 20 7.83 -3.52 -29.92
CA HIS A 20 6.72 -3.44 -30.90
C HIS A 20 5.28 -3.38 -30.35
N ALA A 21 4.74 -2.17 -30.13
CA ALA A 21 3.69 -1.58 -30.98
C ALA A 21 3.11 -0.26 -30.41
N ARG A 22 3.02 0.73 -31.31
CA ARG A 22 2.13 1.91 -31.38
C ARG A 22 2.21 3.02 -30.31
N THR A 23 2.47 4.21 -30.84
CA THR A 23 2.61 5.52 -30.22
C THR A 23 1.27 6.14 -29.81
N GLY A 24 1.17 6.59 -28.56
CA GLY A 24 0.18 7.55 -28.06
C GLY A 24 0.75 8.24 -26.82
N SER A 25 0.77 9.57 -26.79
CA SER A 25 1.49 10.37 -25.77
C SER A 25 0.85 10.36 -24.37
N ASP A 26 -0.27 9.68 -24.16
CA ASP A 26 -0.97 9.56 -22.86
C ASP A 26 -0.59 8.28 -22.07
N ALA A 27 0.31 7.44 -22.58
CA ALA A 27 0.65 6.18 -21.90
C ALA A 27 1.31 6.37 -20.52
N THR A 28 2.00 7.50 -20.29
CA THR A 28 2.91 7.72 -19.14
C THR A 28 2.40 8.69 -18.07
N GLY A 29 1.13 9.16 -18.14
CA GLY A 29 0.59 10.16 -17.21
C GLY A 29 1.15 11.57 -17.42
N ARG A 30 0.63 12.54 -16.67
CA ARG A 30 0.93 13.98 -16.72
C ARG A 30 1.52 14.43 -15.39
N GLN A 31 2.41 15.42 -15.43
CA GLN A 31 3.02 16.02 -14.24
C GLN A 31 2.76 17.53 -14.24
N ASP A 32 2.23 18.04 -13.13
CA ASP A 32 2.02 19.46 -12.86
C ASP A 32 2.58 19.81 -11.47
N GLY A 33 3.78 20.40 -11.44
CA GLY A 33 4.50 20.66 -10.20
C GLY A 33 4.77 19.40 -9.38
N LEU A 34 4.18 19.33 -8.17
CA LEU A 34 4.26 18.21 -7.24
C LEU A 34 3.16 17.15 -7.46
N LEU A 35 2.23 17.42 -8.37
CA LEU A 35 1.15 16.50 -8.74
C LEU A 35 1.59 15.70 -9.97
N TRP A 36 1.49 14.39 -9.89
CA TRP A 36 1.46 13.50 -11.04
C TRP A 36 0.09 12.84 -11.11
N TYR A 37 -0.46 12.70 -12.31
CA TYR A 37 -1.77 12.08 -12.49
C TYR A 37 -1.92 11.41 -13.86
N LYS A 38 -2.83 10.45 -13.92
CA LYS A 38 -3.32 9.82 -15.13
C LYS A 38 -4.84 9.87 -15.08
N ASP A 39 -5.41 10.75 -15.89
CA ASP A 39 -6.86 11.02 -15.92
C ASP A 39 -7.67 9.76 -16.25
N THR A 40 -7.20 8.98 -17.22
CA THR A 40 -7.84 7.73 -17.65
C THR A 40 -6.81 6.70 -18.12
N GLY A 41 -7.01 5.46 -17.72
CA GLY A 41 -6.31 4.28 -18.21
C GLY A 41 -7.25 3.08 -18.23
N GLU A 42 -6.94 2.08 -19.04
CA GLU A 42 -7.75 0.87 -19.15
C GLU A 42 -7.10 -0.30 -18.39
N HIS A 43 -7.94 -1.13 -17.78
CA HIS A 43 -7.59 -2.44 -17.23
C HIS A 43 -8.67 -3.46 -17.58
N VAL A 44 -8.44 -4.76 -17.33
CA VAL A 44 -9.39 -5.81 -17.79
C VAL A 44 -10.78 -5.72 -17.17
N ASN A 45 -10.95 -4.95 -16.10
CA ASN A 45 -12.21 -4.81 -15.40
C ASN A 45 -12.81 -3.41 -15.51
N GLY A 46 -12.26 -2.52 -16.35
CA GLY A 46 -12.82 -1.19 -16.60
C GLY A 46 -11.76 -0.11 -16.80
N ASP A 47 -12.13 1.11 -16.41
CA ASP A 47 -11.28 2.29 -16.47
C ASP A 47 -10.72 2.62 -15.08
N PHE A 48 -9.53 3.20 -15.03
CA PHE A 48 -8.96 3.75 -13.81
C PHE A 48 -8.45 5.18 -14.03
N SER A 49 -8.44 5.94 -12.94
CA SER A 49 -7.72 7.20 -12.81
C SER A 49 -6.78 7.10 -11.62
N MET A 50 -5.66 7.83 -11.67
CA MET A 50 -4.63 7.71 -10.65
C MET A 50 -3.94 9.05 -10.45
N ALA A 51 -3.67 9.43 -9.20
CA ALA A 51 -2.95 10.66 -8.89
C ALA A 51 -2.03 10.45 -7.69
N VAL A 52 -0.91 11.15 -7.68
CA VAL A 52 0.08 11.18 -6.60
C VAL A 52 0.51 12.63 -6.39
N VAL A 53 0.44 13.10 -5.15
CA VAL A 53 0.89 14.45 -4.77
C VAL A 53 2.06 14.33 -3.81
N GLN A 54 3.18 14.92 -4.15
CA GLN A 54 4.37 14.90 -3.31
C GLN A 54 4.27 15.95 -2.19
N ALA A 55 4.17 15.50 -0.95
CA ALA A 55 4.20 16.36 0.25
C ALA A 55 5.59 16.45 0.90
N ASN A 56 6.39 15.37 0.83
CA ASN A 56 7.73 15.30 1.42
C ASN A 56 8.83 15.65 0.40
N ASN A 57 10.00 16.09 0.89
CA ASN A 57 11.16 16.36 0.02
C ASN A 57 11.57 15.13 -0.82
N LEU A 58 11.39 13.94 -0.26
CA LEU A 58 11.46 12.67 -0.98
C LEU A 58 10.05 12.07 -0.95
N LEU A 59 9.50 11.75 -2.12
CA LEU A 59 8.23 11.04 -2.20
C LEU A 59 8.44 9.61 -1.67
N GLU A 60 7.77 9.29 -0.58
CA GLU A 60 7.82 7.96 0.04
C GLU A 60 6.69 7.06 -0.48
N ASP A 61 5.53 7.64 -0.81
CA ASP A 61 4.40 6.94 -1.41
C ASP A 61 4.76 6.33 -2.77
N GLN A 62 4.35 5.08 -2.94
CA GLN A 62 4.40 4.32 -4.18
C GLN A 62 3.03 3.73 -4.49
N CYS A 63 2.82 3.41 -5.75
CA CYS A 63 1.53 2.92 -6.21
C CYS A 63 1.70 2.15 -7.53
N GLN A 64 0.82 1.18 -7.77
CA GLN A 64 0.97 0.22 -8.85
C GLN A 64 -0.39 -0.22 -9.37
N ILE A 65 -0.52 -0.38 -10.68
CA ILE A 65 -1.66 -1.04 -11.32
C ILE A 65 -1.12 -2.02 -12.36
N GLU A 66 -1.45 -3.29 -12.20
CA GLU A 66 -1.07 -4.36 -13.13
C GLU A 66 -2.34 -5.06 -13.60
N SER A 67 -2.54 -5.12 -14.91
CA SER A 67 -3.74 -5.68 -15.51
C SER A 67 -3.33 -6.75 -16.50
N GLY A 68 -3.75 -8.00 -16.28
CA GLY A 68 -3.18 -9.11 -17.02
C GLY A 68 -3.27 -10.47 -16.34
N PRO A 69 -2.41 -11.41 -16.77
CA PRO A 69 -2.17 -12.65 -16.05
C PRO A 69 -1.66 -12.38 -14.63
N LEU A 70 -2.43 -12.81 -13.64
CA LEU A 70 -2.10 -12.78 -12.21
C LEU A 70 -1.28 -14.00 -11.79
N SER A 71 -0.83 -14.82 -12.74
CA SER A 71 0.11 -15.92 -12.52
C SER A 71 1.12 -16.00 -13.66
N PHE A 72 2.13 -16.86 -13.51
CA PHE A 72 3.08 -17.20 -14.57
C PHE A 72 2.60 -18.33 -15.50
N LEU A 73 1.45 -18.94 -15.23
CA LEU A 73 0.86 -19.98 -16.06
C LEU A 73 -0.07 -19.35 -17.11
N ASP A 74 0.02 -19.82 -18.35
CA ASP A 74 -0.83 -19.32 -19.47
C ASP A 74 -2.33 -19.55 -19.20
N SER A 75 -2.68 -20.61 -18.47
CA SER A 75 -4.05 -20.96 -18.07
C SER A 75 -4.46 -20.41 -16.70
N GLY A 76 -3.61 -19.60 -16.07
CA GLY A 76 -3.85 -19.16 -14.70
C GLY A 76 -4.81 -17.97 -14.59
N PRO A 77 -5.04 -17.47 -13.36
CA PRO A 77 -5.98 -16.37 -13.14
C PRO A 77 -5.58 -15.11 -13.90
N TYR A 78 -6.59 -14.39 -14.39
CA TYR A 78 -6.45 -13.13 -15.10
C TYR A 78 -7.28 -12.07 -14.38
N GLY A 79 -6.75 -10.86 -14.25
CA GLY A 79 -7.43 -9.80 -13.52
C GLY A 79 -6.62 -8.52 -13.38
N THR A 80 -6.99 -7.70 -12.41
CA THR A 80 -6.33 -6.44 -12.11
C THR A 80 -5.83 -6.44 -10.67
N PHE A 81 -4.57 -6.06 -10.48
CA PHE A 81 -3.93 -5.79 -9.21
C PHE A 81 -3.74 -4.28 -9.07
N VAL A 82 -4.08 -3.75 -7.90
CA VAL A 82 -3.91 -2.35 -7.52
C VAL A 82 -3.15 -2.33 -6.20
N GLY A 83 -2.12 -1.50 -6.09
CA GLY A 83 -1.34 -1.31 -4.88
C GLY A 83 -1.17 0.16 -4.53
N VAL A 84 -1.33 0.49 -3.25
CA VAL A 84 -0.97 1.78 -2.65
C VAL A 84 -0.07 1.50 -1.46
N TYR A 85 1.12 2.09 -1.48
CA TYR A 85 2.19 1.82 -0.51
C TYR A 85 2.65 3.16 0.06
N ASP A 86 2.21 3.46 1.27
CA ASP A 86 2.56 4.69 1.98
C ASP A 86 3.84 4.43 2.76
N GLY A 87 4.92 5.11 2.39
CA GLY A 87 6.25 4.87 2.92
C GLY A 87 6.59 5.82 4.06
N HIS A 88 7.35 5.36 5.06
CA HIS A 88 7.81 6.22 6.14
C HIS A 88 9.24 5.90 6.58
N GLY A 89 9.96 6.97 6.96
CA GLY A 89 11.35 6.87 7.39
C GLY A 89 12.35 6.71 6.23
N GLY A 90 11.85 6.74 5.00
CA GLY A 90 12.56 6.51 3.74
C GLY A 90 11.64 5.81 2.70
N PRO A 91 11.93 5.94 1.40
CA PRO A 91 11.14 5.29 0.34
C PRO A 91 11.48 3.82 0.14
N GLU A 92 12.53 3.28 0.77
CA GLU A 92 13.12 1.99 0.41
C GLU A 92 12.14 0.82 0.55
N THR A 93 11.31 0.81 1.59
CA THR A 93 10.33 -0.26 1.81
C THR A 93 9.20 -0.19 0.78
N ALA A 94 8.63 0.99 0.55
CA ALA A 94 7.56 1.19 -0.43
C ALA A 94 8.02 0.84 -1.85
N CYS A 95 9.24 1.25 -2.24
CA CYS A 95 9.86 0.86 -3.50
C CYS A 95 10.05 -0.66 -3.60
N TYR A 96 10.56 -1.30 -2.55
CA TYR A 96 10.73 -2.75 -2.54
C TYR A 96 9.39 -3.49 -2.71
N ILE A 97 8.34 -3.03 -2.05
CA ILE A 97 6.98 -3.58 -2.22
C ILE A 97 6.54 -3.46 -3.68
N ASN A 98 6.68 -2.28 -4.28
CA ASN A 98 6.31 -2.00 -5.67
C ASN A 98 7.01 -2.94 -6.67
N ASP A 99 8.30 -3.22 -6.45
CA ASP A 99 9.10 -4.08 -7.32
C ASP A 99 8.80 -5.59 -7.16
N ASN A 100 8.33 -6.03 -5.98
CA ASN A 100 8.36 -7.45 -5.61
C ASN A 100 6.98 -8.06 -5.30
N LEU A 101 6.04 -7.31 -4.70
CA LEU A 101 4.81 -7.88 -4.17
C LEU A 101 3.94 -8.53 -5.26
N PHE A 102 3.79 -7.87 -6.40
CA PHE A 102 3.04 -8.43 -7.53
C PHE A 102 3.69 -9.71 -8.07
N ASN A 103 5.02 -9.77 -8.12
CA ASN A 103 5.74 -10.98 -8.55
C ASN A 103 5.57 -12.14 -7.56
N HIS A 104 5.59 -11.85 -6.26
CA HIS A 104 5.27 -12.85 -5.23
C HIS A 104 3.83 -13.36 -5.36
N LEU A 105 2.87 -12.46 -5.59
CA LEU A 105 1.49 -12.83 -5.87
C LEU A 105 1.41 -13.75 -7.08
N LYS A 106 2.05 -13.41 -8.20
CA LYS A 106 2.08 -14.25 -9.40
C LYS A 106 2.66 -15.64 -9.13
N ARG A 107 3.73 -15.71 -8.34
CA ARG A 107 4.34 -16.99 -7.95
C ARG A 107 3.34 -17.86 -7.19
N PHE A 108 2.75 -17.33 -6.13
CA PHE A 108 1.84 -18.11 -5.30
C PHE A 108 0.49 -18.42 -5.98
N ALA A 109 0.02 -17.53 -6.85
CA ALA A 109 -1.14 -17.80 -7.71
C ALA A 109 -0.86 -18.92 -8.72
N SER A 110 0.36 -19.02 -9.27
CA SER A 110 0.77 -20.16 -10.10
C SER A 110 0.78 -21.47 -9.31
N GLU A 111 1.33 -21.46 -8.09
CA GLU A 111 1.41 -22.65 -7.24
C GLU A 111 0.01 -23.19 -6.87
N GLN A 112 -0.97 -22.31 -6.69
CA GLN A 112 -2.34 -22.67 -6.35
C GLN A 112 -3.26 -22.78 -7.58
N ASN A 113 -2.79 -22.35 -8.75
CA ASN A 113 -3.57 -22.18 -9.98
C ASN A 113 -4.88 -21.38 -9.76
N ALA A 114 -4.88 -20.43 -8.84
CA ALA A 114 -6.03 -19.62 -8.47
C ALA A 114 -5.60 -18.38 -7.67
N MET A 115 -6.43 -17.35 -7.67
CA MET A 115 -6.35 -16.28 -6.68
C MET A 115 -7.11 -16.68 -5.41
N SER A 116 -6.55 -16.35 -4.26
CA SER A 116 -7.16 -16.61 -2.96
C SER A 116 -6.64 -15.64 -1.89
N ALA A 117 -7.29 -15.60 -0.73
CA ALA A 117 -6.76 -14.87 0.43
C ALA A 117 -5.40 -15.43 0.90
N ASP A 118 -5.18 -16.74 0.77
CA ASP A 118 -3.92 -17.39 1.13
C ASP A 118 -2.78 -16.97 0.19
N VAL A 119 -3.05 -16.80 -1.12
CA VAL A 119 -2.08 -16.25 -2.08
C VAL A 119 -1.62 -14.86 -1.64
N LEU A 120 -2.56 -13.99 -1.26
CA LEU A 120 -2.23 -12.64 -0.78
C LEU A 120 -1.42 -12.70 0.52
N LYS A 121 -1.84 -13.51 1.49
CA LYS A 121 -1.11 -13.68 2.76
C LYS A 121 0.34 -14.12 2.53
N LYS A 122 0.55 -15.13 1.69
CA LYS A 122 1.89 -15.63 1.32
C LYS A 122 2.70 -14.58 0.56
N ALA A 123 2.07 -13.80 -0.31
CA ALA A 123 2.75 -12.72 -1.03
C ALA A 123 3.26 -11.62 -0.09
N TYR A 124 2.45 -11.23 0.90
CA TYR A 124 2.86 -10.29 1.94
C TYR A 124 4.01 -10.85 2.78
N GLU A 125 3.90 -12.09 3.24
CA GLU A 125 4.94 -12.78 4.03
C GLU A 125 6.28 -12.84 3.27
N ALA A 126 6.26 -13.29 2.01
CA ALA A 126 7.46 -13.35 1.18
C ALA A 126 8.07 -11.96 0.90
N THR A 127 7.24 -10.92 0.83
CA THR A 127 7.69 -9.54 0.62
C THR A 127 8.36 -8.99 1.90
N GLU A 128 7.76 -9.24 3.06
CA GLU A 128 8.38 -8.90 4.35
C GLU A 128 9.72 -9.62 4.54
N ASP A 129 9.78 -10.93 4.32
CA ASP A 129 11.00 -11.74 4.47
C ASP A 129 12.10 -11.31 3.49
N GLY A 130 11.69 -10.97 2.27
CA GLY A 130 12.58 -10.41 1.25
C GLY A 130 13.18 -9.09 1.69
N PHE A 131 12.37 -8.18 2.24
CA PHE A 131 12.87 -6.90 2.75
C PHE A 131 13.72 -7.07 4.01
N PHE A 132 13.36 -7.96 4.93
CA PHE A 132 14.22 -8.31 6.07
C PHE A 132 15.58 -8.82 5.64
N SER A 133 15.64 -9.62 4.57
CA SER A 133 16.90 -10.09 4.03
C SER A 133 17.77 -8.91 3.54
N ILE A 134 17.17 -7.83 3.02
CA ILE A 134 17.88 -6.59 2.67
C ILE A 134 18.37 -5.88 3.93
N VAL A 135 17.50 -5.71 4.93
CA VAL A 135 17.85 -5.06 6.21
C VAL A 135 19.04 -5.78 6.86
N THR A 136 19.01 -7.10 6.97
CA THR A 136 20.10 -7.90 7.54
C THR A 136 21.41 -7.70 6.80
N LYS A 137 21.38 -7.73 5.45
CA LYS A 137 22.58 -7.53 4.62
C LYS A 137 23.15 -6.12 4.73
N GLN A 138 22.28 -5.11 4.80
CA GLN A 138 22.70 -3.71 4.85
C GLN A 138 23.00 -3.19 6.26
N TRP A 139 22.57 -3.89 7.31
CA TRP A 139 22.75 -3.46 8.70
C TRP A 139 24.17 -2.99 9.07
N PRO A 140 25.26 -3.66 8.66
CA PRO A 140 26.61 -3.23 9.01
C PRO A 140 27.03 -1.88 8.40
N VAL A 141 26.41 -1.47 7.29
CA VAL A 141 26.79 -0.27 6.52
C VAL A 141 25.72 0.84 6.56
N LYS A 142 24.44 0.48 6.65
CA LYS A 142 23.28 1.37 6.67
C LYS A 142 22.26 0.87 7.70
N PRO A 143 22.55 0.94 9.01
CA PRO A 143 21.67 0.43 10.07
C PRO A 143 20.28 1.09 10.10
N GLN A 144 20.17 2.34 9.61
CA GLN A 144 18.91 3.08 9.61
C GLN A 144 17.84 2.48 8.72
N ILE A 145 18.20 1.61 7.76
CA ILE A 145 17.22 0.89 6.93
C ILE A 145 16.24 0.06 7.78
N ALA A 146 16.65 -0.36 8.98
CA ALA A 146 15.77 -1.09 9.89
C ALA A 146 14.60 -0.26 10.42
N ALA A 147 14.66 1.07 10.33
CA ALA A 147 13.59 1.99 10.74
C ALA A 147 12.77 2.55 9.56
N VAL A 148 12.98 2.01 8.35
CA VAL A 148 12.17 2.32 7.18
C VAL A 148 11.04 1.30 7.11
N GLY A 149 9.82 1.76 6.86
CA GLY A 149 8.62 0.93 6.78
C GLY A 149 7.66 1.45 5.75
N SER A 150 6.59 0.71 5.53
CA SER A 150 5.50 1.13 4.65
C SER A 150 4.19 0.46 5.03
N CYS A 151 3.10 1.23 4.99
CA CYS A 151 1.75 0.66 4.88
C CYS A 151 1.59 0.07 3.48
N CYS A 152 0.79 -0.99 3.37
CA CYS A 152 0.60 -1.70 2.12
C CYS A 152 -0.87 -2.08 1.99
N LEU A 153 -1.54 -1.43 1.05
CA LEU A 153 -2.91 -1.71 0.65
C LEU A 153 -2.90 -2.30 -0.75
N VAL A 154 -3.52 -3.46 -0.92
CA VAL A 154 -3.67 -4.15 -2.20
C VAL A 154 -5.12 -4.48 -2.47
N GLY A 155 -5.56 -4.17 -3.69
CA GLY A 155 -6.80 -4.66 -4.29
C GLY A 155 -6.50 -5.63 -5.41
N VAL A 156 -7.25 -6.74 -5.49
CA VAL A 156 -7.21 -7.64 -6.65
C VAL A 156 -8.63 -7.92 -7.13
N ILE A 157 -8.88 -7.69 -8.41
CA ILE A 157 -10.13 -8.07 -9.08
C ILE A 157 -9.82 -9.27 -9.97
N CYS A 158 -10.44 -10.42 -9.69
CA CYS A 158 -10.21 -11.66 -10.43
C CYS A 158 -11.46 -12.54 -10.40
N GLY A 159 -11.93 -12.99 -11.56
CA GLY A 159 -13.04 -13.95 -11.65
C GLY A 159 -14.35 -13.47 -10.99
N GLY A 160 -14.65 -12.16 -11.05
CA GLY A 160 -15.82 -11.56 -10.40
C GLY A 160 -15.70 -11.38 -8.88
N MET A 161 -14.54 -11.70 -8.29
CA MET A 161 -14.24 -11.50 -6.88
C MET A 161 -13.33 -10.29 -6.71
N LEU A 162 -13.56 -9.53 -5.64
CA LEU A 162 -12.69 -8.48 -5.13
C LEU A 162 -12.00 -8.97 -3.86
N TYR A 163 -10.68 -8.88 -3.84
CA TYR A 163 -9.82 -9.14 -2.69
C TYR A 163 -9.20 -7.81 -2.25
N VAL A 164 -9.30 -7.47 -0.98
CA VAL A 164 -8.65 -6.29 -0.38
C VAL A 164 -7.80 -6.75 0.79
N ALA A 165 -6.49 -6.56 0.69
CA ALA A 165 -5.52 -6.84 1.75
C ALA A 165 -4.91 -5.53 2.24
N ASN A 166 -4.85 -5.33 3.55
CA ASN A 166 -4.30 -4.10 4.13
C ASN A 166 -3.37 -4.39 5.31
N VAL A 167 -2.27 -3.65 5.36
CA VAL A 167 -1.33 -3.55 6.48
C VAL A 167 -1.06 -2.06 6.66
N GLY A 168 -1.39 -1.50 7.83
CA GLY A 168 -1.30 -0.06 8.06
C GLY A 168 -2.64 0.65 7.94
N ASP A 169 -2.64 1.92 7.56
CA ASP A 169 -3.76 2.86 7.66
C ASP A 169 -4.15 3.55 6.34
N SER A 170 -3.56 3.13 5.23
CA SER A 170 -4.20 3.29 3.92
C SER A 170 -5.58 2.62 3.91
N ARG A 171 -6.50 3.12 3.08
CA ARG A 171 -7.90 2.66 3.05
C ARG A 171 -8.44 2.45 1.63
N ALA A 172 -9.23 1.38 1.48
CA ALA A 172 -10.02 1.07 0.31
C ALA A 172 -11.51 1.31 0.58
N VAL A 173 -12.19 2.01 -0.32
CA VAL A 173 -13.62 2.37 -0.22
C VAL A 173 -14.33 2.02 -1.54
N LEU A 174 -15.50 1.41 -1.43
CA LEU A 174 -16.41 1.12 -2.53
C LEU A 174 -17.52 2.18 -2.62
N GLY A 175 -17.71 2.76 -3.80
CA GLY A 175 -18.91 3.51 -4.14
C GLY A 175 -20.02 2.55 -4.57
N LYS A 176 -21.08 2.44 -3.75
CA LYS A 176 -22.17 1.48 -3.96
C LYS A 176 -23.48 2.18 -4.28
N HIS A 177 -24.02 1.98 -5.48
CA HIS A 177 -25.28 2.57 -5.90
C HIS A 177 -26.48 1.92 -5.18
N VAL A 178 -27.32 2.74 -4.55
CA VAL A 178 -28.54 2.32 -3.86
C VAL A 178 -29.73 2.60 -4.76
N LYS A 179 -30.23 1.56 -5.45
CA LYS A 179 -31.34 1.68 -6.41
C LYS A 179 -32.60 2.36 -5.86
N ALA A 180 -32.87 2.22 -4.56
CA ALA A 180 -34.06 2.80 -3.94
C ALA A 180 -34.01 4.33 -3.81
N THR A 181 -32.81 4.90 -3.63
CA THR A 181 -32.61 6.34 -3.43
C THR A 181 -31.93 7.03 -4.62
N GLY A 182 -31.22 6.26 -5.47
CA GLY A 182 -30.36 6.79 -6.54
C GLY A 182 -29.01 7.32 -6.03
N GLU A 183 -28.74 7.19 -4.74
CA GLU A 183 -27.51 7.67 -4.10
C GLU A 183 -26.39 6.63 -4.24
N VAL A 184 -25.13 7.08 -4.18
CA VAL A 184 -23.96 6.21 -4.09
C VAL A 184 -23.42 6.29 -2.67
N LEU A 185 -23.52 5.19 -1.91
CA LEU A 185 -23.04 5.13 -0.54
C LEU A 185 -21.60 4.62 -0.48
N ALA A 186 -20.80 5.23 0.38
CA ALA A 186 -19.45 4.77 0.67
C ALA A 186 -19.45 3.54 1.58
N VAL A 187 -18.79 2.46 1.15
CA VAL A 187 -18.59 1.24 1.93
C VAL A 187 -17.09 0.99 2.09
N GLN A 188 -16.57 1.14 3.31
CA GLN A 188 -15.17 0.84 3.61
C GLN A 188 -14.91 -0.66 3.52
N LEU A 189 -13.86 -1.03 2.79
CA LEU A 189 -13.51 -2.44 2.51
C LEU A 189 -12.32 -2.94 3.34
N SER A 190 -11.47 -2.04 3.82
CA SER A 190 -10.24 -2.37 4.56
C SER A 190 -10.35 -2.00 6.04
N ALA A 191 -9.83 -2.87 6.92
CA ALA A 191 -9.56 -2.49 8.30
C ALA A 191 -8.30 -1.62 8.37
N GLU A 192 -8.32 -0.57 9.17
CA GLU A 192 -7.15 0.28 9.44
C GLU A 192 -6.43 -0.18 10.70
N HIS A 193 -5.12 -0.06 10.69
CA HIS A 193 -4.24 -0.51 11.75
C HIS A 193 -3.54 0.66 12.46
N ASN A 194 -4.24 1.79 12.62
CA ASN A 194 -3.75 2.98 13.32
C ASN A 194 -4.20 2.96 14.79
N VAL A 195 -3.27 3.23 15.72
CA VAL A 195 -3.58 3.29 17.16
C VAL A 195 -4.34 4.56 17.57
N SER A 196 -4.69 5.45 16.64
CA SER A 196 -5.72 6.48 16.85
C SER A 196 -7.12 5.87 17.04
N ILE A 197 -7.34 4.65 16.53
CA ILE A 197 -8.59 3.90 16.65
C ILE A 197 -8.59 3.09 17.96
N GLU A 198 -9.65 3.23 18.76
CA GLU A 198 -9.71 2.63 20.10
C GLU A 198 -9.69 1.09 20.07
N SER A 199 -10.39 0.45 19.12
CA SER A 199 -10.39 -1.00 18.98
C SER A 199 -9.00 -1.55 18.68
N VAL A 200 -8.26 -0.91 17.77
CA VAL A 200 -6.87 -1.25 17.43
C VAL A 200 -5.95 -1.09 18.63
N ARG A 201 -6.13 -0.02 19.43
CA ARG A 201 -5.38 0.14 20.70
C ARG A 201 -5.62 -1.02 21.65
N LYS A 202 -6.89 -1.40 21.86
CA LYS A 202 -7.27 -2.48 22.77
C LYS A 202 -6.74 -3.82 22.30
N GLU A 203 -6.79 -4.10 21.00
CA GLU A 203 -6.21 -5.30 20.40
C GLU A 203 -4.70 -5.37 20.66
N LEU A 204 -3.96 -4.29 20.36
CA LEU A 204 -2.51 -4.24 20.58
C LEU A 204 -2.15 -4.39 22.07
N GLN A 205 -2.89 -3.74 22.97
CA GLN A 205 -2.71 -3.92 24.42
C GLN A 205 -2.97 -5.37 24.87
N SER A 206 -3.97 -6.04 24.30
CA SER A 206 -4.27 -7.43 24.61
C SER A 206 -3.20 -8.41 24.11
N MET A 207 -2.52 -8.09 23.01
CA MET A 207 -1.41 -8.90 22.48
C MET A 207 -0.10 -8.74 23.29
N HIS A 208 0.01 -7.64 24.05
CA HIS A 208 1.18 -7.29 24.87
C HIS A 208 0.77 -6.97 26.32
N PRO A 209 0.14 -7.90 27.05
CA PRO A 209 -0.40 -7.65 28.39
C PRO A 209 0.68 -7.27 29.43
N GLU A 210 1.94 -7.66 29.20
CA GLU A 210 3.08 -7.31 30.03
C GLU A 210 3.62 -5.89 29.78
N ASP A 211 3.33 -5.29 28.62
CA ASP A 211 3.87 -3.99 28.22
C ASP A 211 2.81 -2.90 28.33
N ARG A 212 2.70 -2.33 29.53
CA ARG A 212 1.77 -1.22 29.83
C ARG A 212 1.99 0.02 28.95
N HIS A 213 3.16 0.13 28.31
CA HIS A 213 3.55 1.26 27.47
C HIS A 213 3.65 0.87 25.99
N VAL A 214 3.03 -0.25 25.58
CA VAL A 214 2.99 -0.66 24.17
C VAL A 214 2.34 0.41 23.29
N VAL A 215 1.32 1.10 23.81
CA VAL A 215 0.68 2.26 23.18
C VAL A 215 0.65 3.41 24.19
N VAL A 216 1.13 4.57 23.79
CA VAL A 216 1.19 5.77 24.63
C VAL A 216 0.68 6.99 23.88
N LEU A 217 0.05 7.92 24.60
CA LEU A 217 -0.31 9.23 24.06
C LEU A 217 0.91 10.15 24.17
N LYS A 218 1.43 10.63 23.03
CA LYS A 218 2.60 11.51 22.97
C LYS A 218 2.30 12.68 22.04
N HIS A 219 2.40 13.90 22.57
CA HIS A 219 2.02 15.12 21.85
C HIS A 219 0.60 15.06 21.27
N SER A 220 -0.36 14.60 22.08
CA SER A 220 -1.77 14.44 21.69
C SER A 220 -2.05 13.42 20.57
N VAL A 221 -1.06 12.62 20.18
CA VAL A 221 -1.21 11.56 19.18
C VAL A 221 -0.87 10.21 19.81
N TRP A 222 -1.73 9.21 19.59
CA TRP A 222 -1.48 7.84 20.05
C TRP A 222 -0.37 7.21 19.22
N ARG A 223 0.63 6.60 19.88
CA ARG A 223 1.77 5.99 19.21
C ARG A 223 2.17 4.66 19.85
N VAL A 224 2.50 3.68 19.02
CA VAL A 224 3.16 2.43 19.42
C VAL A 224 4.56 2.76 19.93
N LYS A 225 4.82 2.41 21.20
CA LYS A 225 6.05 2.72 21.97
C LYS A 225 6.50 4.19 21.90
N GLY A 226 5.59 5.11 21.57
CA GLY A 226 5.88 6.54 21.42
C GLY A 226 6.63 6.91 20.12
N LEU A 227 6.65 6.01 19.12
CA LEU A 227 7.41 6.16 17.87
C LEU A 227 6.49 6.31 16.65
N ILE A 228 5.63 5.32 16.39
CA ILE A 228 4.83 5.21 15.15
C ILE A 228 3.33 5.09 15.44
N GLN A 229 2.46 5.50 14.50
CA GLN A 229 0.99 5.44 14.66
C GLN A 229 0.37 4.12 14.19
N VAL A 230 0.99 3.43 13.23
CA VAL A 230 0.51 2.12 12.79
C VAL A 230 1.00 0.98 13.68
N CYS A 231 0.15 -0.03 13.89
CA CYS A 231 0.51 -1.28 14.55
C CYS A 231 0.85 -2.42 13.58
N ARG A 232 0.62 -2.20 12.27
CA ARG A 232 1.01 -3.12 11.21
C ARG A 232 1.70 -2.37 10.08
N SER A 233 2.79 -2.92 9.56
CA SER A 233 3.57 -2.37 8.43
C SER A 233 4.37 -3.50 7.77
N ILE A 234 4.84 -3.29 6.53
CA ILE A 234 6.00 -4.02 5.99
C ILE A 234 7.25 -3.21 6.37
N GLY A 235 8.38 -3.87 6.66
CA GLY A 235 9.59 -3.19 7.13
C GLY A 235 9.56 -2.92 8.64
N ASP A 236 10.01 -1.75 9.11
CA ASP A 236 10.09 -1.40 10.54
C ASP A 236 10.76 -2.50 11.40
N ALA A 237 11.81 -3.11 10.85
CA ALA A 237 12.47 -4.26 11.45
C ALA A 237 12.92 -4.02 12.90
N TYR A 238 13.24 -2.77 13.24
CA TYR A 238 13.61 -2.34 14.59
C TYR A 238 12.51 -2.54 15.65
N LEU A 239 11.23 -2.68 15.28
CA LEU A 239 10.12 -3.00 16.19
C LEU A 239 9.65 -4.45 16.08
N LYS A 240 10.23 -5.22 15.16
CA LYS A 240 9.87 -6.62 14.91
C LYS A 240 10.94 -7.59 15.41
N LYS A 241 12.22 -7.23 15.31
CA LYS A 241 13.36 -8.03 15.77
C LYS A 241 14.28 -7.21 16.66
N GLN A 242 14.52 -7.69 17.88
CA GLN A 242 15.36 -7.01 18.87
C GLN A 242 16.80 -6.78 18.38
N GLU A 243 17.31 -7.66 17.52
CA GLU A 243 18.65 -7.54 16.91
C GLU A 243 18.87 -6.26 16.11
N PHE A 244 17.79 -5.60 15.67
CA PHE A 244 17.82 -4.31 14.98
C PHE A 244 17.45 -3.13 15.88
N ASN A 245 17.02 -3.37 17.12
CA ASN A 245 16.77 -2.30 18.10
C ASN A 245 18.00 -2.05 18.99
N ARG A 246 19.15 -1.79 18.38
CA ARG A 246 20.43 -1.59 19.07
C ARG A 246 21.38 -0.71 18.26
N GLU A 247 22.51 -0.35 18.85
CA GLU A 247 23.56 0.36 18.09
C GLU A 247 24.02 -0.50 16.91
N PRO A 248 24.22 0.08 15.71
CA PRO A 248 24.33 1.52 15.44
C PRO A 248 23.04 2.26 15.00
N LEU A 249 21.84 1.73 15.27
CA LEU A 249 20.58 2.45 15.02
C LEU A 249 20.51 3.75 15.84
N TYR A 250 19.96 4.82 15.25
CA TYR A 250 19.85 6.10 15.96
C TYR A 250 19.04 5.97 17.25
N ALA A 251 19.51 6.64 18.30
CA ALA A 251 18.90 6.57 19.63
C ALA A 251 17.40 6.93 19.64
N LYS A 252 16.94 7.78 18.72
CA LYS A 252 15.52 8.15 18.58
C LYS A 252 14.59 6.98 18.23
N PHE A 253 15.11 5.92 17.62
CA PHE A 253 14.34 4.70 17.26
C PHE A 253 14.54 3.56 18.26
N ARG A 254 15.55 3.66 19.14
CA ARG A 254 15.86 2.61 20.11
C ARG A 254 14.91 2.68 21.30
N LEU A 255 14.39 1.53 21.68
CA LEU A 255 13.60 1.35 22.89
C LEU A 255 14.54 1.25 24.09
N ARG A 256 14.09 1.75 25.25
CA ARG A 256 14.86 1.65 26.49
C ARG A 256 14.88 0.22 27.03
N GLU A 257 13.77 -0.48 26.88
CA GLU A 257 13.57 -1.84 27.35
C GLU A 257 13.56 -2.80 26.16
N PRO A 258 14.22 -3.98 26.27
CA PRO A 258 14.16 -4.99 25.24
C PRO A 258 12.76 -5.59 25.11
N PHE A 259 12.48 -6.18 23.96
CA PHE A 259 11.25 -6.91 23.69
C PHE A 259 11.57 -8.31 23.16
N ASN A 260 10.79 -9.29 23.59
CA ASN A 260 10.99 -10.71 23.21
C ASN A 260 10.02 -11.20 22.14
N ARG A 261 9.06 -10.35 21.74
CA ARG A 261 8.08 -10.63 20.68
C ARG A 261 7.94 -9.41 19.76
N PRO A 262 7.64 -9.59 18.46
CA PRO A 262 7.41 -8.47 17.55
C PRO A 262 6.32 -7.53 18.09
N ILE A 263 6.58 -6.22 18.07
CA ILE A 263 5.64 -5.18 18.51
C ILE A 263 4.70 -4.78 17.36
N LEU A 264 5.22 -4.80 16.13
CA LEU A 264 4.44 -4.60 14.92
C LEU A 264 4.25 -5.94 14.19
N SER A 265 3.17 -6.05 13.42
CA SER A 265 2.91 -7.19 12.52
C SER A 265 2.98 -6.78 11.06
N SER A 266 3.36 -7.69 10.17
CA SER A 266 3.22 -7.54 8.71
C SER A 266 2.06 -8.35 8.14
N GLU A 267 1.25 -8.98 9.00
CA GLU A 267 0.12 -9.81 8.58
C GLU A 267 -1.06 -8.94 8.11
N PRO A 268 -1.50 -9.10 6.85
CA PRO A 268 -2.60 -8.31 6.30
C PRO A 268 -3.94 -8.71 6.90
N SER A 269 -4.81 -7.73 7.16
CA SER A 269 -6.25 -7.97 7.20
C SER A 269 -6.75 -8.18 5.77
N ILE A 270 -7.49 -9.25 5.50
CA ILE A 270 -7.99 -9.55 4.16
C ILE A 270 -9.52 -9.61 4.16
N CYS A 271 -10.14 -8.82 3.29
CA CYS A 271 -11.56 -8.88 2.96
C CYS A 271 -11.72 -9.45 1.54
N VAL A 272 -12.63 -10.41 1.37
CA VAL A 272 -12.95 -11.00 0.06
C VAL A 272 -14.45 -10.97 -0.14
N GLN A 273 -14.90 -10.39 -1.25
CA GLN A 273 -16.32 -10.31 -1.58
C GLN A 273 -16.57 -10.43 -3.09
N PRO A 274 -17.71 -11.00 -3.51
CA PRO A 274 -18.12 -10.96 -4.91
C PRO A 274 -18.51 -9.54 -5.31
N ILE A 275 -18.03 -9.10 -6.47
CA ILE A 275 -18.44 -7.82 -7.07
C ILE A 275 -19.90 -7.91 -7.47
N GLN A 276 -20.67 -6.90 -7.11
CA GLN A 276 -22.09 -6.83 -7.37
C GLN A 276 -22.42 -5.85 -8.52
N PRO A 277 -23.55 -6.01 -9.21
CA PRO A 277 -23.96 -5.10 -10.29
C PRO A 277 -24.19 -3.63 -9.87
N HIS A 278 -24.29 -3.35 -8.58
CA HIS A 278 -24.47 -2.00 -8.02
C HIS A 278 -23.19 -1.42 -7.42
N ASP A 279 -22.05 -2.11 -7.59
CA ASP A 279 -20.74 -1.61 -7.20
C ASP A 279 -20.19 -0.77 -8.36
N GLU A 280 -20.09 0.55 -8.18
CA GLU A 280 -19.81 1.50 -9.27
C GLU A 280 -18.32 1.74 -9.49
N PHE A 281 -17.58 1.93 -8.41
CA PHE A 281 -16.14 2.21 -8.43
C PHE A 281 -15.46 1.92 -7.10
N LEU A 282 -14.14 1.77 -7.14
CA LEU A 282 -13.30 1.57 -5.96
C LEU A 282 -12.31 2.74 -5.84
N ILE A 283 -12.07 3.19 -4.61
CA ILE A 283 -11.07 4.18 -4.25
C ILE A 283 -10.03 3.49 -3.38
N PHE A 284 -8.76 3.57 -3.77
CA PHE A 284 -7.60 3.14 -2.96
C PHE A 284 -6.72 4.36 -2.73
N ALA A 285 -6.44 4.71 -1.47
CA ALA A 285 -5.58 5.84 -1.16
C ALA A 285 -4.84 5.66 0.17
N SER A 286 -3.70 6.36 0.31
CA SER A 286 -2.92 6.50 1.55
C SER A 286 -3.64 7.42 2.54
N ASP A 287 -3.14 7.47 3.78
CA ASP A 287 -3.74 8.29 4.84
C ASP A 287 -3.74 9.79 4.49
N GLY A 288 -2.80 10.24 3.66
CA GLY A 288 -2.73 11.62 3.17
C GLY A 288 -3.99 12.11 2.45
N LEU A 289 -4.86 11.22 1.96
CA LEU A 289 -6.21 11.57 1.51
C LEU A 289 -7.24 11.47 2.64
N TRP A 290 -7.21 10.37 3.41
CA TRP A 290 -8.22 10.03 4.40
C TRP A 290 -8.15 10.84 5.69
N GLU A 291 -7.04 11.55 5.95
CA GLU A 291 -6.93 12.55 7.01
C GLU A 291 -7.72 13.84 6.69
N HIS A 292 -8.08 14.05 5.41
CA HIS A 292 -8.76 15.26 4.95
C HIS A 292 -10.20 15.03 4.48
N LEU A 293 -10.53 13.81 4.04
CA LEU A 293 -11.85 13.47 3.51
C LEU A 293 -12.46 12.29 4.24
N THR A 294 -13.74 12.40 4.55
CA THR A 294 -14.55 11.24 4.92
C THR A 294 -14.76 10.31 3.72
N ASN A 295 -15.12 9.06 3.99
CA ASN A 295 -15.40 8.08 2.94
C ASN A 295 -16.50 8.56 1.99
N GLN A 296 -17.54 9.21 2.51
CA GLN A 296 -18.67 9.68 1.70
C GLN A 296 -18.28 10.90 0.87
N GLU A 297 -17.56 11.87 1.43
CA GLU A 297 -17.07 13.03 0.65
C GLU A 297 -16.20 12.58 -0.54
N ALA A 298 -15.32 11.60 -0.35
CA ALA A 298 -14.52 11.04 -1.44
C ALA A 298 -15.39 10.38 -2.53
N VAL A 299 -16.42 9.62 -2.14
CA VAL A 299 -17.38 9.01 -3.07
C VAL A 299 -18.18 10.06 -3.83
N ASP A 300 -18.66 11.10 -3.14
CA ASP A 300 -19.43 12.19 -3.75
C ASP A 300 -18.59 12.98 -4.76
N ILE A 301 -17.30 13.20 -4.46
CA ILE A 301 -16.35 13.84 -5.38
C ILE A 301 -16.14 12.99 -6.63
N VAL A 302 -15.92 11.68 -6.49
CA VAL A 302 -15.75 10.77 -7.64
C VAL A 302 -17.02 10.71 -8.48
N GLN A 303 -18.19 10.64 -7.84
CA GLN A 303 -19.49 10.61 -8.53
C GLN A 303 -19.76 11.91 -9.31
N SER A 304 -19.40 13.06 -8.75
CA SER A 304 -19.62 14.38 -9.37
C SER A 304 -18.58 14.75 -10.43
N SER A 305 -17.51 13.96 -10.56
CA SER A 305 -16.45 14.17 -11.55
C SER A 305 -16.78 13.44 -12.86
N PRO A 306 -17.02 14.16 -13.98
CA PRO A 306 -17.33 13.52 -15.25
C PRO A 306 -16.16 12.67 -15.75
N ARG A 307 -16.40 11.42 -16.17
CA ARG A 307 -15.43 10.67 -16.97
C ARG A 307 -15.23 11.43 -18.28
N SER A 308 -14.10 12.12 -18.43
CA SER A 308 -13.73 12.78 -19.69
C SER A 308 -13.52 11.71 -20.77
N GLY A 309 -14.60 11.37 -21.48
CA GLY A 309 -14.63 10.29 -22.47
C GLY A 309 -16.03 9.82 -22.85
N ALA A 310 -17.03 9.99 -21.99
CA ALA A 310 -18.43 9.75 -22.35
C ALA A 310 -19.02 10.98 -23.06
N LEU A 311 -18.59 11.23 -24.31
CA LEU A 311 -19.40 12.06 -25.20
C LEU A 311 -20.74 11.35 -25.40
N GLY A 312 -21.79 11.94 -24.81
CA GLY A 312 -23.15 11.43 -24.86
C GLY A 312 -23.60 11.20 -26.29
N GLY A 313 -24.03 9.97 -26.56
CA GLY A 313 -24.97 9.68 -27.63
C GLY A 313 -26.37 9.94 -27.10
N SER A 314 -26.94 11.08 -27.47
CA SER A 314 -28.39 11.32 -27.52
C SER A 314 -28.78 11.56 -28.97
#